data_AF-A0A377B6W3-F1
#
_entry.id   AF-A0A377B6W3-F1
#
_cell.length_a   1.000
_cell.length_b   1.000
_cell.length_c   1.000
_cell.angle_alpha   90.00
_cell.angle_beta   90.00
_cell.angle_gamma   90.00
#
_symmetry.space_group_name_H-M   'P 1'
#
loop_
_entity.id
_entity.type
_entity.pdbx_description
1 polymer ?
#
loop_
_entity_poly.entity_id
_entity_poly.type
_entity_poly.pdbx_seq_one_letter_code
_entity_poly.pdbx_strand_id
1 'polypeptide(L)'
;MGEQVEVLLDNNGEDGVVLGAVYSTVDTAPVASRDKRYVQFSDGAAFEYDRSTHQLTINGGIEKIVIEVIDRTSLTSPNVEIKAQQVTVTSDTVDVKATDVSIDATKVDVKAAAVTVDAPMSTFTGNVTVMKKLTWLGGMAGSGGIGNAATITGNVNVIGNVQASGALQDSGGNSNHHSH
;
A
#
# COMPACT_ATOMS: atom_id res chain seq x y z
N MET A 1 34.31 -27.96 -18.25
CA MET A 1 34.74 -29.06 -19.15
C MET A 1 33.50 -29.84 -19.54
N GLY A 2 33.10 -29.83 -20.83
CA GLY A 2 31.92 -30.56 -21.32
C GLY A 2 30.95 -29.80 -22.24
N GLU A 3 31.19 -28.51 -22.49
CA GLU A 3 30.34 -27.68 -23.37
C GLU A 3 30.83 -27.81 -24.83
N GLN A 4 29.93 -28.10 -25.77
CA GLN A 4 30.25 -28.16 -27.19
C GLN A 4 30.27 -26.75 -27.76
N VAL A 5 31.28 -26.41 -28.56
CA VAL A 5 31.42 -25.06 -29.13
C VAL A 5 31.62 -25.10 -30.63
N GLU A 6 31.11 -24.08 -31.30
CA GLU A 6 31.36 -23.81 -32.73
C GLU A 6 32.56 -22.85 -32.83
N VAL A 7 33.51 -23.12 -33.71
CA VAL A 7 34.71 -22.29 -33.94
C VAL A 7 34.81 -21.92 -35.40
N LEU A 8 35.05 -20.64 -35.69
CA LEU A 8 35.54 -20.21 -37.00
C LEU A 8 37.05 -20.20 -36.95
N LEU A 9 37.67 -20.90 -37.90
CA LEU A 9 39.10 -20.89 -38.07
C LEU A 9 39.46 -20.12 -39.35
N ASP A 10 40.65 -19.56 -39.36
CA ASP A 10 41.27 -19.04 -40.56
C ASP A 10 41.58 -20.17 -41.56
N ASN A 11 42.05 -19.82 -42.75
CA ASN A 11 42.31 -20.81 -43.81
C ASN A 11 43.34 -21.88 -43.43
N ASN A 12 44.19 -21.62 -42.42
CA ASN A 12 45.22 -22.55 -41.99
C ASN A 12 44.81 -23.37 -40.75
N GLY A 13 43.70 -23.02 -40.09
CA GLY A 13 43.28 -23.68 -38.86
C GLY A 13 44.10 -23.26 -37.64
N GLU A 14 44.91 -22.20 -37.75
CA GLU A 14 45.88 -21.78 -36.73
C GLU A 14 45.28 -20.75 -35.79
N ASP A 15 44.50 -19.83 -36.34
CA ASP A 15 43.80 -18.79 -35.61
C ASP A 15 42.29 -18.94 -35.78
N GLY A 16 41.53 -18.58 -34.75
CA GLY A 16 40.10 -18.65 -34.83
C GLY A 16 39.38 -17.99 -33.68
N VAL A 17 38.06 -17.91 -33.83
CA VAL A 17 37.16 -17.36 -32.82
C VAL A 17 36.11 -18.40 -32.44
N VAL A 18 35.85 -18.54 -31.15
CA VAL A 18 34.74 -19.34 -30.64
C VAL A 18 33.45 -18.55 -30.84
N LEU A 19 32.50 -19.10 -31.59
CA LEU A 19 31.21 -18.47 -31.89
C LEU A 19 30.18 -18.64 -30.78
N GLY A 20 30.44 -19.53 -29.83
CA GLY A 20 29.57 -19.85 -28.70
C GLY A 20 29.38 -21.35 -28.56
N ALA A 21 28.52 -21.72 -27.60
CA ALA A 21 28.20 -23.11 -27.33
C ALA A 21 26.95 -23.57 -28.10
N VAL A 22 26.96 -24.84 -28.49
CA VAL A 22 25.81 -25.54 -29.06
C VAL A 22 25.28 -26.54 -28.04
N TYR A 23 23.96 -26.58 -27.89
CA TYR A 23 23.31 -27.54 -27.00
C TYR A 23 23.66 -28.97 -27.42
N SER A 24 23.95 -29.81 -26.44
CA SER A 24 24.36 -31.20 -26.62
C SER A 24 23.56 -32.13 -25.71
N THR A 25 23.85 -33.42 -25.75
CA THR A 25 23.28 -34.37 -24.77
C THR A 25 23.79 -34.15 -23.35
N VAL A 26 24.91 -33.42 -23.19
CA VAL A 26 25.48 -33.05 -21.89
C VAL A 26 24.93 -31.69 -21.43
N ASP A 27 24.65 -30.78 -22.36
CA ASP A 27 24.10 -29.44 -22.11
C ASP A 27 22.83 -29.23 -22.94
N THR A 28 21.71 -29.70 -22.43
CA THR A 28 20.42 -29.66 -23.13
C THR A 28 19.82 -28.26 -23.11
N ALA A 29 19.08 -27.91 -24.16
CA ALA A 29 18.34 -26.65 -24.20
C ALA A 29 17.47 -26.50 -22.93
N PRO A 30 17.60 -25.39 -22.18
CA PRO A 30 16.91 -25.22 -20.91
C PRO A 30 15.39 -25.14 -21.07
N VAL A 31 14.92 -24.78 -22.26
CA VAL A 31 13.50 -24.77 -22.63
C VAL A 31 13.32 -25.26 -24.07
N ALA A 32 12.54 -26.32 -24.25
CA ALA A 32 12.20 -26.88 -25.57
C ALA A 32 10.93 -26.24 -26.16
N SER A 33 10.88 -24.91 -26.23
CA SER A 33 9.77 -24.16 -26.85
C SER A 33 10.30 -23.07 -27.76
N ARG A 34 9.78 -23.03 -29.00
CA ARG A 34 10.07 -21.94 -29.94
C ARG A 34 9.43 -20.61 -29.53
N ASP A 35 8.43 -20.64 -28.64
CA ASP A 35 7.73 -19.45 -28.19
C ASP A 35 8.38 -18.75 -27.01
N LYS A 36 9.38 -19.38 -26.40
CA LYS A 36 10.05 -18.88 -25.21
C LYS A 36 11.44 -18.33 -25.54
N ARG A 37 11.69 -17.09 -25.11
CA ARG A 37 13.05 -16.56 -24.96
C ARG A 37 13.44 -16.70 -23.50
N TYR A 38 14.46 -17.50 -23.20
CA TYR A 38 14.81 -17.90 -21.84
C TYR A 38 16.30 -17.71 -21.57
N VAL A 39 16.62 -17.14 -20.40
CA VAL A 39 17.98 -17.08 -19.84
C VAL A 39 17.89 -17.61 -18.41
N GLN A 40 18.74 -18.58 -18.06
CA GLN A 40 18.85 -19.12 -16.72
C GLN A 40 20.30 -19.13 -16.27
N PHE A 41 20.50 -18.76 -15.02
CA PHE A 41 21.80 -18.74 -14.34
C PHE A 41 21.95 -19.98 -13.45
N SER A 42 23.18 -20.29 -13.04
CA SER A 42 23.49 -21.48 -12.24
C SER A 42 22.88 -21.49 -10.83
N ASP A 43 22.53 -20.32 -10.30
CA ASP A 43 21.77 -20.13 -9.05
C ASP A 43 20.25 -20.33 -9.24
N GLY A 44 19.81 -20.62 -10.46
CA GLY A 44 18.42 -20.81 -10.83
C GLY A 44 17.65 -19.51 -11.08
N ALA A 45 18.28 -18.33 -11.01
CA ALA A 45 17.66 -17.09 -11.48
C ALA A 45 17.29 -17.20 -12.97
N ALA A 46 16.11 -16.73 -13.34
CA ALA A 46 15.62 -16.84 -14.71
C ALA A 46 14.86 -15.61 -15.19
N PHE A 47 15.03 -15.33 -16.49
CA PHE A 47 14.30 -14.33 -17.26
C PHE A 47 13.66 -15.02 -18.46
N GLU A 48 12.33 -15.06 -18.51
CA GLU A 48 11.58 -15.73 -19.55
C GLU A 48 10.56 -14.79 -20.20
N TYR A 49 10.55 -14.72 -21.52
CA TYR A 49 9.42 -14.16 -22.27
C TYR A 49 8.73 -15.25 -23.08
N ASP A 50 7.45 -15.51 -22.80
CA ASP A 50 6.60 -16.46 -23.52
C ASP A 50 5.63 -15.73 -24.45
N ARG A 51 5.78 -15.95 -25.76
CA ARG A 51 4.94 -15.32 -26.80
C ARG A 51 3.52 -15.89 -26.88
N SER A 52 3.30 -17.11 -26.40
CA SER A 52 1.98 -17.77 -26.42
C SER A 52 1.04 -17.18 -25.37
N THR A 53 1.58 -16.80 -24.21
CA THR A 53 0.85 -16.19 -23.10
C THR A 53 1.05 -14.68 -22.99
N HIS A 54 1.97 -14.12 -23.79
CA HIS A 54 2.38 -12.71 -23.74
C HIS A 54 2.91 -12.29 -22.36
N GLN A 55 3.74 -13.13 -21.75
CA GLN A 55 4.20 -12.97 -20.38
C GLN A 55 5.73 -12.84 -20.28
N LEU A 56 6.19 -11.80 -19.58
CA LEU A 56 7.55 -11.74 -19.04
C LEU A 56 7.54 -12.26 -17.60
N THR A 57 8.44 -13.20 -17.28
CA THR A 57 8.63 -13.75 -15.93
C THR A 57 10.07 -13.52 -15.48
N ILE A 58 10.23 -12.97 -14.28
CA ILE A 58 11.50 -12.77 -13.59
C ILE A 58 11.38 -13.51 -12.26
N ASN A 59 12.06 -14.65 -12.10
CA ASN A 59 11.86 -15.57 -10.98
C ASN A 59 13.09 -16.43 -10.65
N GLY A 60 12.92 -17.40 -9.76
CA GLY A 60 13.97 -18.34 -9.37
C GLY A 60 14.85 -17.80 -8.25
N GLY A 61 16.17 -18.03 -8.35
CA GLY A 61 17.18 -17.62 -7.36
C GLY A 61 17.43 -16.11 -7.23
N ILE A 62 16.53 -15.25 -7.73
CA ILE A 62 16.71 -13.79 -7.73
C ILE A 62 16.46 -13.25 -6.31
N GLU A 63 17.53 -12.82 -5.64
CA GLU A 63 17.44 -12.26 -4.29
C GLU A 63 17.05 -10.77 -4.27
N LYS A 64 17.44 -10.00 -5.30
CA LYS A 64 17.23 -8.54 -5.34
C LYS A 64 17.04 -8.04 -6.78
N ILE A 65 16.05 -7.16 -6.97
CA ILE A 65 15.87 -6.38 -8.18
C ILE A 65 16.09 -4.91 -7.83
N VAL A 66 17.02 -4.24 -8.52
CA VAL A 66 17.29 -2.79 -8.37
C VAL A 66 16.94 -2.10 -9.68
N ILE A 67 16.10 -1.07 -9.60
CA ILE A 67 15.69 -0.25 -10.74
C ILE A 67 16.05 1.20 -10.41
N GLU A 68 17.14 1.68 -10.98
CA GLU A 68 17.62 3.06 -10.85
C GLU A 68 17.57 3.72 -12.22
N VAL A 69 16.84 4.83 -12.35
CA VAL A 69 16.62 5.55 -13.60
C VAL A 69 16.75 7.05 -13.37
N ILE A 70 17.12 7.81 -14.41
CA ILE A 70 17.44 9.24 -14.30
C ILE A 70 16.17 10.10 -14.10
N ASP A 71 15.07 9.71 -14.73
CA ASP A 71 13.84 10.51 -14.78
C ASP A 71 12.69 9.80 -14.07
N ARG A 72 12.15 8.74 -14.67
CA ARG A 72 10.92 8.12 -14.18
C ARG A 72 10.82 6.62 -14.45
N THR A 73 10.31 5.90 -13.45
CA THR A 73 9.72 4.56 -13.63
C THR A 73 8.20 4.70 -13.67
N SER A 74 7.53 4.05 -14.64
CA SER A 74 6.07 4.07 -14.79
C SER A 74 5.53 2.66 -14.99
N LEU A 75 4.44 2.33 -14.31
CA LEU A 75 3.70 1.07 -14.47
C LEU A 75 2.29 1.41 -14.94
N THR A 76 1.96 1.05 -16.17
CA THR A 76 0.64 1.30 -16.76
C THR A 76 0.00 -0.03 -17.12
N SER A 77 -1.01 -0.41 -16.35
CA SER A 77 -1.78 -1.64 -16.56
C SER A 77 -3.17 -1.48 -15.91
N PRO A 78 -4.16 -2.30 -16.30
CA PRO A 78 -5.45 -2.33 -15.61
C PRO A 78 -5.34 -2.78 -14.14
N ASN A 79 -4.30 -3.55 -13.81
CA ASN A 79 -4.04 -4.06 -12.46
C ASN A 79 -2.54 -4.12 -12.16
N VAL A 80 -2.15 -3.71 -10.95
CA VAL A 80 -0.81 -3.87 -10.38
C VAL A 80 -0.97 -4.52 -9.01
N GLU A 81 -0.40 -5.70 -8.82
CA GLU A 81 -0.48 -6.47 -7.57
C GLU A 81 0.90 -6.59 -6.93
N ILE A 82 1.00 -6.35 -5.62
CA ILE A 82 2.24 -6.51 -4.84
C ILE A 82 1.98 -7.52 -3.72
N LYS A 83 2.59 -8.71 -3.82
CA LYS A 83 2.57 -9.74 -2.78
C LYS A 83 3.90 -9.72 -2.03
N ALA A 84 3.94 -9.03 -0.89
CA ALA A 84 5.12 -8.92 -0.06
C ALA A 84 4.75 -8.97 1.43
N GLN A 85 5.66 -9.42 2.28
CA GLN A 85 5.49 -9.34 3.74
C GLN A 85 5.52 -7.89 4.23
N GLN A 86 6.24 -7.02 3.52
CA GLN A 86 6.35 -5.60 3.81
C GLN A 86 6.51 -4.81 2.51
N VAL A 87 5.85 -3.66 2.45
CA VAL A 87 6.04 -2.63 1.42
C VAL A 87 6.44 -1.35 2.13
N THR A 88 7.56 -0.73 1.71
CA THR A 88 8.04 0.54 2.25
C THR A 88 8.17 1.55 1.12
N VAL A 89 7.59 2.75 1.31
CA VAL A 89 7.74 3.88 0.39
C VAL A 89 8.50 4.97 1.13
N THR A 90 9.66 5.35 0.60
CA THR A 90 10.47 6.46 1.13
C THR A 90 10.51 7.56 0.08
N SER A 91 9.84 8.66 0.37
CA SER A 91 9.68 9.78 -0.54
C SER A 91 9.25 11.02 0.25
N ASP A 92 9.51 12.21 -0.28
CA ASP A 92 9.00 13.45 0.30
C ASP A 92 7.47 13.56 0.14
N THR A 93 6.95 13.08 -0.99
CA THR A 93 5.52 13.12 -1.33
C THR A 93 5.05 11.75 -1.82
N VAL A 94 3.83 11.38 -1.44
CA VAL A 94 3.07 10.27 -2.01
C VAL A 94 1.69 10.80 -2.39
N ASP A 95 1.39 10.84 -3.69
CA ASP A 95 0.09 11.23 -4.20
C ASP A 95 -0.73 9.98 -4.58
N VAL A 96 -1.95 9.88 -4.05
CA VAL A 96 -2.89 8.80 -4.37
C VAL A 96 -4.12 9.42 -5.04
N LYS A 97 -4.22 9.25 -6.35
CA LYS A 97 -5.41 9.65 -7.12
C LYS A 97 -6.22 8.40 -7.47
N ALA A 98 -7.22 8.12 -6.65
CA ALA A 98 -8.13 6.99 -6.83
C ALA A 98 -9.57 7.41 -6.54
N THR A 99 -10.53 6.68 -7.09
CA THR A 99 -11.95 6.82 -6.71
C THR A 99 -12.17 6.33 -5.28
N ASP A 100 -11.55 5.19 -4.94
CA ASP A 100 -11.63 4.55 -3.63
C ASP A 100 -10.24 4.16 -3.12
N VAL A 101 -10.04 4.32 -1.82
CA VAL A 101 -8.86 3.82 -1.10
C VAL A 101 -9.38 3.01 0.10
N SER A 102 -9.15 1.70 0.08
CA SER A 102 -9.53 0.79 1.16
C SER A 102 -8.31 0.30 1.91
N ILE A 103 -8.39 0.24 3.23
CA ILE A 103 -7.32 -0.25 4.11
C ILE A 103 -7.94 -1.32 5.02
N ASP A 104 -7.68 -2.58 4.71
CA ASP A 104 -7.98 -3.71 5.59
C ASP A 104 -6.74 -4.03 6.42
N ALA A 105 -6.69 -3.45 7.61
CA ALA A 105 -5.57 -3.59 8.53
C ALA A 105 -6.08 -3.64 9.98
N THR A 106 -5.36 -4.37 10.83
CA THR A 106 -5.65 -4.42 12.28
C THR A 106 -5.33 -3.09 12.97
N LYS A 107 -4.42 -2.29 12.42
CA LYS A 107 -4.00 -0.99 12.95
C LYS A 107 -3.57 -0.05 11.83
N VAL A 108 -3.97 1.21 11.94
CA VAL A 108 -3.50 2.32 11.11
C VAL A 108 -2.94 3.42 12.02
N ASP A 109 -1.64 3.71 11.89
CA ASP A 109 -0.98 4.82 12.59
C ASP A 109 -0.74 5.97 11.61
N VAL A 110 -1.14 7.19 12.01
CA VAL A 110 -0.86 8.41 11.25
C VAL A 110 -0.04 9.35 12.12
N LYS A 111 1.25 9.47 11.82
CA LYS A 111 2.16 10.44 12.46
C LYS A 111 2.42 11.58 11.49
N ALA A 112 1.62 12.62 11.60
CA ALA A 112 1.72 13.81 10.76
C ALA A 112 1.68 15.08 11.63
N ALA A 113 2.23 16.18 11.11
CA ALA A 113 2.09 17.49 11.74
C ALA A 113 0.64 17.99 11.72
N ALA A 114 -0.10 17.63 10.66
CA ALA A 114 -1.52 17.90 10.49
C ALA A 114 -2.18 16.77 9.69
N VAL A 115 -3.47 16.54 9.95
CA VAL A 115 -4.32 15.64 9.16
C VAL A 115 -5.58 16.42 8.81
N THR A 116 -5.86 16.53 7.51
CA THR A 116 -7.07 17.19 6.98
C THR A 116 -7.95 16.14 6.31
N VAL A 117 -9.23 16.14 6.66
CA VAL A 117 -10.24 15.31 5.99
C VAL A 117 -11.24 16.26 5.36
N ASP A 118 -11.09 16.48 4.05
CA ASP A 118 -12.02 17.28 3.26
C ASP A 118 -13.04 16.35 2.60
N ALA A 119 -14.12 16.10 3.32
CA ALA A 119 -15.20 15.22 2.87
C ALA A 119 -16.55 15.80 3.28
N PRO A 120 -17.62 15.64 2.47
CA PRO A 120 -18.97 16.07 2.85
C PRO A 120 -19.46 15.41 4.14
N MET A 121 -19.02 14.17 4.41
CA MET A 121 -19.32 13.42 5.61
C MET A 121 -18.15 12.50 5.96
N SER A 122 -17.84 12.39 7.25
CA SER A 122 -16.87 11.42 7.78
C SER A 122 -17.53 10.59 8.86
N THR A 123 -17.35 9.28 8.82
CA THR A 123 -18.01 8.33 9.72
C THR A 123 -16.97 7.54 10.51
N PHE A 124 -17.14 7.52 11.84
CA PHE A 124 -16.38 6.66 12.74
C PHE A 124 -17.39 5.74 13.43
N THR A 125 -17.32 4.44 13.15
CA THR A 125 -18.28 3.45 13.69
C THR A 125 -17.90 2.94 15.07
N GLY A 126 -16.62 3.03 15.42
CA GLY A 126 -16.11 2.72 16.76
C GLY A 126 -15.98 3.94 17.65
N ASN A 127 -15.50 3.73 18.88
CA ASN A 127 -15.22 4.80 19.81
C ASN A 127 -14.09 5.71 19.29
N VAL A 128 -14.29 7.02 19.39
CA VAL A 128 -13.28 8.02 19.06
C VAL A 128 -12.77 8.66 20.33
N THR A 129 -11.47 8.56 20.57
CA THR A 129 -10.80 9.25 21.69
C THR A 129 -10.01 10.43 21.15
N VAL A 130 -10.29 11.63 21.67
CA VAL A 130 -9.52 12.84 21.38
C VAL A 130 -8.75 13.21 22.65
N MET A 131 -7.43 13.01 22.64
CA MET A 131 -6.59 13.23 23.82
C MET A 131 -6.42 14.72 24.18
N LYS A 132 -6.63 15.61 23.21
CA LYS A 132 -6.54 17.06 23.36
C LYS A 132 -7.93 17.68 23.13
N LYS A 133 -7.97 19.00 22.90
CA LYS A 133 -9.20 19.72 22.62
C LYS A 133 -9.86 19.23 21.33
N LEU A 134 -11.13 18.84 21.42
CA LEU A 134 -12.03 18.75 20.26
C LEU A 134 -12.66 20.13 20.03
N THR A 135 -12.62 20.64 18.80
CA THR A 135 -13.33 21.87 18.40
C THR A 135 -14.25 21.53 17.24
N TRP A 136 -15.51 21.93 17.33
CA TRP A 136 -16.51 21.79 16.27
C TRP A 136 -17.18 23.13 16.03
N LEU A 137 -17.52 23.40 14.77
CA LEU A 137 -18.15 24.68 14.36
C LEU A 137 -19.58 24.48 13.86
N GLY A 138 -19.88 23.32 13.25
CA GLY A 138 -21.20 22.98 12.72
C GLY A 138 -22.22 22.50 13.77
N GLY A 139 -21.91 22.65 15.06
CA GLY A 139 -22.72 22.10 16.16
C GLY A 139 -22.41 20.62 16.46
N MET A 140 -23.21 20.06 17.36
CA MET A 140 -23.09 18.67 17.82
C MET A 140 -24.49 18.12 18.05
N ALA A 141 -24.80 16.98 17.43
CA ALA A 141 -25.98 16.19 17.71
C ALA A 141 -25.52 14.85 18.30
N GLY A 142 -26.06 14.47 19.45
CA GLY A 142 -25.73 13.23 20.13
C GLY A 142 -26.99 12.53 20.61
N SER A 143 -27.04 11.21 20.45
CA SER A 143 -28.03 10.35 21.07
C SER A 143 -27.32 9.37 22.01
N GLY A 144 -27.87 9.20 23.20
CA GLY A 144 -27.38 8.19 24.13
C GLY A 144 -27.97 6.82 23.79
N GLY A 145 -27.17 5.78 24.01
CA GLY A 145 -27.70 4.42 24.17
C GLY A 145 -28.29 4.25 25.57
N ILE A 146 -27.96 3.14 26.24
CA ILE A 146 -28.30 2.95 27.66
C ILE A 146 -27.42 3.90 28.50
N GLY A 147 -28.04 4.82 29.24
CA GLY A 147 -27.35 5.78 30.12
C GLY A 147 -27.33 7.21 29.59
N ASN A 148 -26.29 7.97 29.95
CA ASN A 148 -26.15 9.37 29.56
C ASN A 148 -25.65 9.50 28.12
N ALA A 149 -26.28 10.36 27.32
CA ALA A 149 -25.79 10.68 25.96
C ALA A 149 -24.43 11.40 25.97
N ALA A 150 -24.16 12.16 27.03
CA ALA A 150 -22.86 12.80 27.28
C ALA A 150 -22.61 12.85 28.78
N THR A 151 -21.37 12.62 29.19
CA THR A 151 -20.89 12.89 30.56
C THR A 151 -19.70 13.83 30.45
N ILE A 152 -19.79 14.99 31.12
CA ILE A 152 -18.75 16.02 31.08
C ILE A 152 -18.27 16.23 32.51
N THR A 153 -16.98 16.00 32.74
CA THR A 153 -16.34 16.31 34.02
C THR A 153 -15.69 17.69 33.92
N GLY A 154 -16.13 18.62 34.77
CA GLY A 154 -15.69 20.00 34.79
C GLY A 154 -16.81 20.98 34.43
N ASN A 155 -16.45 22.25 34.30
CA ASN A 155 -17.41 23.30 34.04
C ASN A 155 -17.84 23.30 32.58
N VAL A 156 -19.14 23.44 32.35
CA VAL A 156 -19.70 23.74 31.04
C VAL A 156 -20.11 25.21 31.04
N ASN A 157 -19.45 26.03 30.23
CA ASN A 157 -19.84 27.42 30.02
C ASN A 157 -20.69 27.52 28.74
N VAL A 158 -21.95 27.92 28.90
CA VAL A 158 -22.87 28.15 27.77
C VAL A 158 -23.11 29.65 27.65
N ILE A 159 -22.74 30.20 26.50
CA ILE A 159 -23.08 31.58 26.14
C ILE A 159 -24.31 31.50 25.23
N GLY A 160 -25.47 31.80 25.81
CA GLY A 160 -26.77 31.62 25.17
C GLY A 160 -27.72 30.84 26.07
N ASN A 161 -28.70 30.18 25.46
CA ASN A 161 -29.74 29.45 26.19
C ASN A 161 -29.45 27.96 26.23
N VAL A 162 -29.83 27.32 27.33
CA VAL A 162 -29.93 25.85 27.44
C VAL A 162 -31.40 25.49 27.39
N GLN A 163 -31.80 24.69 26.40
CA GLN A 163 -33.16 24.15 26.31
C GLN A 163 -33.15 22.67 26.71
N ALA A 164 -33.90 22.34 27.75
CA ALA A 164 -34.12 20.96 28.18
C ALA A 164 -35.63 20.69 28.18
N SER A 165 -36.05 19.56 27.61
CA SER A 165 -37.44 19.09 27.69
C SER A 165 -37.74 18.38 29.02
N GLY A 166 -36.70 17.98 29.75
CA GLY A 166 -36.78 17.37 31.06
C GLY A 166 -36.32 18.30 32.18
N ALA A 167 -36.15 17.73 33.37
CA ALA A 167 -35.61 18.43 34.53
C ALA A 167 -34.11 18.69 34.40
N LEU A 168 -33.66 19.86 34.85
CA LEU A 168 -32.25 20.15 35.11
C LEU A 168 -32.04 19.97 36.61
N GLN A 169 -31.24 18.98 37.02
CA GLN A 169 -31.04 18.63 38.43
C GLN A 169 -29.58 18.85 38.80
N ASP A 170 -29.32 19.53 39.91
CA ASP A 170 -28.01 19.57 40.56
C ASP A 170 -27.98 18.60 41.76
N SER A 171 -26.90 18.57 42.53
CA SER A 171 -26.80 17.71 43.72
C SER A 171 -27.75 18.10 44.85
N GLY A 172 -28.31 19.32 44.83
CA GLY A 172 -29.25 19.86 45.80
C GLY A 172 -30.73 19.76 45.40
N GLY A 173 -31.05 19.51 44.12
CA GLY A 173 -32.41 19.32 43.64
C GLY A 173 -32.65 19.79 42.20
N ASN A 174 -33.92 19.80 41.77
CA ASN A 174 -34.32 20.25 40.44
C ASN A 174 -34.35 21.79 40.35
N SER A 175 -33.74 22.36 39.31
CA SER A 175 -33.69 23.79 39.00
C SER A 175 -34.97 24.33 38.35
N ASN A 176 -36.02 23.53 38.17
CA ASN A 176 -37.30 23.99 37.61
C ASN A 176 -38.11 24.89 38.56
N HIS A 177 -37.50 25.40 39.63
CA HIS A 177 -38.09 26.36 40.56
C HIS A 177 -37.31 27.67 40.55
N HIS A 178 -37.39 28.43 39.45
CA HIS A 178 -37.10 29.85 39.49
C HIS A 178 -38.41 30.62 39.25
N SER A 179 -38.78 31.48 40.20
CA SER A 179 -39.79 32.51 39.98
C SER A 179 -39.10 33.71 39.34
N HIS A 180 -39.71 34.29 38.31
CA HIS A 180 -39.31 35.59 37.76
C HIS A 180 -39.33 36.70 38.82
#